data_AF-A0A3C2DY88-F1
#
_entry.id   AF-A0A3C2DY88-F1
#
_cell.length_a   1.000
_cell.length_b   1.000
_cell.length_c   1.000
_cell.angle_alpha   90.00
_cell.angle_beta   90.00
_cell.angle_gamma   90.00
#
_symmetry.space_group_name_H-M   'P 1'
#
loop_
_entity.id
_entity.type
_entity.pdbx_description
1 polymer ?
#
loop_
_entity_poly.entity_id
_entity_poly.type
_entity_poly.pdbx_seq_one_letter_code
_entity_poly.pdbx_strand_id
1 'polypeptide(L)' 'KPVLPGDTLYLHTVKQHRRQNIWKFSGAAKVDGNIVAEAVFTATIKDPE' A
#
# COMPACT_ATOMS: atom_id res chain seq x y z
N LYS A 1 7.82 12.96 5.78
CA LYS A 1 9.13 12.75 6.45
C LYS A 1 9.83 11.63 5.69
N PRO A 2 11.10 11.77 5.30
CA PRO A 2 11.82 10.69 4.63
C PRO A 2 12.00 9.51 5.58
N VAL A 3 12.01 8.30 5.04
CA VAL A 3 12.35 7.07 5.74
C VAL A 3 13.86 6.87 5.65
N LEU A 4 14.51 6.51 6.75
CA LEU A 4 15.96 6.36 6.86
C LEU A 4 16.36 4.92 7.23
N PRO A 5 17.63 4.53 7.01
CA PRO A 5 18.11 3.24 7.51
C PRO A 5 17.89 3.08 9.01
N GLY A 6 17.33 1.93 9.41
CA GLY A 6 16.94 1.65 10.79
C GLY A 6 15.43 1.80 11.04
N ASP A 7 14.72 2.54 10.19
CA ASP A 7 13.26 2.64 10.30
C ASP A 7 12.59 1.32 9.91
N THR A 8 11.55 0.93 10.65
CA THR A 8 10.62 -0.12 10.20
C THR A 8 9.43 0.52 9.51
N LEU A 9 9.31 0.28 8.20
CA LEU A 9 8.22 0.80 7.38
C LEU A 9 7.03 -0.17 7.38
N TYR A 10 5.98 0.15 8.11
CA TYR A 10 4.74 -0.60 8.14
C TYR A 10 3.82 -0.17 6.99
N LEU A 11 3.48 -1.11 6.10
CA LEU A 11 2.56 -0.87 4.99
C LEU A 11 1.15 -1.31 5.35
N HIS A 12 0.27 -0.34 5.63
CA HIS A 12 -1.13 -0.59 5.92
C HIS A 12 -1.93 -0.47 4.63
N THR A 13 -2.53 -1.56 4.18
CA THR A 13 -3.29 -1.58 2.93
C THR A 13 -4.74 -1.93 3.21
N VAL A 14 -5.66 -1.13 2.67
CA VAL A 14 -7.11 -1.33 2.77
C VAL A 14 -7.67 -1.50 1.36
N LYS A 15 -8.38 -2.60 1.13
CA LYS A 15 -9.15 -2.80 -0.09
C LYS A 15 -10.28 -1.77 -0.13
N GLN A 16 -10.31 -0.93 -1.16
CA GLN A 16 -11.42 0.01 -1.37
C GLN A 16 -12.54 -0.65 -2.17
N HIS A 17 -12.21 -1.15 -3.37
CA HIS A 17 -13.20 -1.72 -4.27
C HIS A 17 -12.56 -2.75 -5.20
N ARG A 18 -13.38 -3.65 -5.76
CA ARG A 18 -12.99 -4.60 -6.80
C ARG A 18 -14.03 -4.60 -7.92
N ARG A 19 -13.58 -4.41 -9.16
CA ARG A 19 -14.38 -4.58 -10.36
C ARG A 19 -13.69 -5.57 -11.28
N GLN A 20 -14.35 -6.69 -11.56
CA GLN A 20 -13.76 -7.81 -12.32
C GLN A 20 -12.40 -8.21 -11.72
N ASN A 21 -11.34 -8.18 -12.52
CA ASN A 21 -9.99 -8.58 -12.14
C ASN A 21 -9.18 -7.42 -11.56
N ILE A 22 -9.74 -6.21 -11.54
CA ILE A 22 -9.07 -4.99 -11.07
C ILE A 22 -9.44 -4.73 -9.62
N TRP A 23 -8.42 -4.57 -8.79
CA TRP A 23 -8.53 -4.27 -7.37
C TRP A 23 -7.97 -2.89 -7.09
N LYS A 24 -8.70 -2.07 -6.32
CA LYS A 24 -8.27 -0.75 -5.87
C LYS A 24 -7.99 -0.78 -4.37
N PHE A 25 -6.85 -0.24 -3.98
CA PHE A 25 -6.39 -0.17 -2.60
C PHE A 25 -6.02 1.26 -2.22
N SER A 26 -6.23 1.60 -0.96
CA SER A 26 -5.54 2.72 -0.30
C SER A 26 -4.46 2.15 0.62
N GLY A 27 -3.28 2.74 0.53
CA GLY A 27 -2.12 2.41 1.37
C GLY A 27 -1.69 3.60 2.21
N ALA A 28 -1.34 3.33 3.46
CA ALA A 28 -0.62 4.25 4.33
C ALA A 28 0.65 3.58 4.84
N ALA A 29 1.79 4.21 4.60
CA ALA A 29 3.07 3.77 5.12
C ALA A 29 3.35 4.51 6.44
N LYS A 30 3.70 3.76 7.49
CA LYS A 30 3.94 4.30 8.83
C LYS A 30 5.31 3.91 9.39
N VAL A 31 5.91 4.83 10.13
CA VAL A 31 7.11 4.62 10.97
C VAL A 31 6.80 5.18 12.35
N ASP A 32 7.03 4.40 13.40
CA ASP A 32 6.69 4.75 14.79
C ASP A 32 5.26 5.28 14.97
N GLY A 33 4.31 4.65 14.26
CA GLY A 33 2.89 5.03 14.27
C GLY A 33 2.53 6.27 13.44
N ASN A 34 3.51 7.03 12.94
CA ASN A 34 3.30 8.23 12.14
C ASN A 34 3.22 7.91 10.64
N ILE A 35 2.28 8.53 9.93
CA ILE A 35 2.18 8.39 8.47
C ILE A 35 3.32 9.16 7.79
N VAL A 36 4.09 8.44 6.98
CA VAL A 36 5.22 8.99 6.21
C VAL A 36 4.90 9.11 4.72
N ALA A 37 4.00 8.26 4.21
CA ALA A 37 3.49 8.31 2.83
C ALA A 37 2.08 7.71 2.74
N GLU A 38 1.31 8.17 1.76
CA GLU A 38 -0.02 7.64 1.42
C GLU A 38 -0.12 7.44 -0.09
N ALA A 39 -0.88 6.44 -0.51
CA ALA A 39 -1.11 6.17 -1.92
C ALA A 39 -2.47 5.51 -2.16
N VAL A 40 -3.01 5.73 -3.36
CA VAL A 40 -4.11 4.95 -3.91
C VAL A 40 -3.61 4.26 -5.17
N PHE A 41 -3.71 2.94 -5.23
CA PHE A 41 -3.16 2.15 -6.32
C PHE A 41 -4.11 1.03 -6.75
N THR A 42 -3.90 0.54 -7.96
CA THR A 42 -4.67 -0.56 -8.54
C THR A 42 -3.78 -1.73 -8.91
N ALA A 43 -4.29 -2.94 -8.76
CA ALA A 43 -3.60 -4.18 -9.13
C ALA A 43 -4.56 -5.12 -9.87
N THR A 44 -3.99 -5.94 -10.75
CA THR A 44 -4.70 -6.98 -11.49
C THR A 44 -4.00 -8.31 -11.24
N ILE A 45 -4.77 -9.35 -10.90
CA ILE A 45 -4.25 -10.70 -10.74
C ILE A 45 -4.04 -11.28 -12.14
N LYS A 46 -2.83 -11.78 -12.41
CA LYS A 46 -2.49 -12.51 -13.63
C LYS A 46 -2.00 -13.91 -13.24
N ASP A 47 -2.36 -14.90 -14.05
CA ASP A 47 -1.82 -16.24 -13.90
C ASP A 47 -0.32 -16.23 -14.24
N PRO A 48 0.53 -16.97 -13.51
CA PRO A 48 1.94 -17.15 -13.87
C PRO A 48 2.05 -17.91 -15.20
N GLU A 49 2.96 -17.48 -16.07
CA GLU A 49 3.35 -18.20 -17.30
C GLU A 49 4.21 -19.43 -16.99
#